data_AF-A0A133UAI6-F1
#
_entry.id   AF-A0A133UAI6-F1
#
_cell.length_a   1.000
_cell.length_b   1.000
_cell.length_c   1.000
_cell.angle_alpha   90.00
_cell.angle_beta   90.00
_cell.angle_gamma   90.00
#
_symmetry.space_group_name_H-M   'P 1'
#
loop_
_entity.id
_entity.type
_entity.pdbx_description
1 polymer ?
#
loop_
_entity_poly.entity_id
_entity_poly.type
_entity_poly.pdbx_seq_one_letter_code
_entity_poly.pdbx_strand_id
1 'polypeptide(L)'
;MLPDWIGIPHCKLYAAYSSKRSFSMQEAKEVTGKPKKLLRKILSELGKRGLLVSVDGGYYLPDFEGFCLGVKLRDELEGIDPEEKLRRAESEYLIVGSYAAFLYHEYQFPSRHRIKVKREDYGLWYNLLDFKIDPSLTGQEYENRRELDGLSVAPPERVFVEGVAKGSADSILDSVSLALSVDIDWDEVVKLAMEKGVEREVGALLRILNQRSKSRIAPRKTIDELRSQVKKIGRAKEFPRNVLVQERTFSEWGKKWHLELTLPRYVIEKPIEELMP
;
A
#
# COMPACT_ATOMS: atom_id res chain seq x y z
N MET A 1 -5.04 -12.92 -29.27
CA MET A 1 -3.89 -13.81 -29.60
C MET A 1 -2.61 -13.00 -29.46
N LEU A 2 -1.57 -13.51 -28.76
CA LEU A 2 -0.29 -12.81 -28.63
C LEU A 2 0.47 -12.86 -29.96
N PRO A 3 1.06 -11.74 -30.45
CA PRO A 3 1.96 -11.79 -31.61
C PRO A 3 3.17 -12.68 -31.35
N ASP A 4 3.66 -13.41 -32.36
CA ASP A 4 4.78 -14.36 -32.25
C ASP A 4 6.02 -13.78 -31.58
N TRP A 5 6.33 -12.51 -31.86
CA TRP A 5 7.49 -11.83 -31.30
C TRP A 5 7.41 -11.61 -29.77
N ILE A 6 6.21 -11.74 -29.18
CA ILE A 6 5.96 -11.78 -27.73
C ILE A 6 5.70 -13.22 -27.27
N GLY A 7 4.85 -13.95 -28.00
CA GLY A 7 4.37 -15.28 -27.62
C GLY A 7 5.48 -16.33 -27.55
N ILE A 8 6.37 -16.39 -28.55
CA ILE A 8 7.47 -17.37 -28.55
C ILE A 8 8.44 -17.10 -27.39
N PRO A 9 8.94 -15.87 -27.16
CA PRO A 9 9.73 -15.57 -25.96
C PRO A 9 9.02 -15.88 -24.65
N HIS A 10 7.72 -15.58 -24.54
CA HIS A 10 6.94 -15.91 -23.35
C HIS A 10 6.93 -17.41 -23.08
N CYS A 11 6.63 -18.24 -24.08
CA CYS A 11 6.62 -19.70 -23.92
C CYS A 11 7.99 -20.23 -23.51
N LYS A 12 9.08 -19.70 -24.08
CA LYS A 12 10.45 -20.08 -23.68
C LYS A 12 10.75 -19.72 -22.23
N LEU A 13 10.40 -18.49 -21.81
CA LEU A 13 10.59 -18.05 -20.43
C LEU A 13 9.72 -18.85 -19.46
N TYR A 14 8.47 -19.14 -19.83
CA TYR A 14 7.54 -19.90 -19.01
C TYR A 14 8.01 -21.35 -18.84
N ALA A 15 8.47 -22.00 -19.90
CA ALA A 15 9.06 -23.34 -19.83
C ALA A 15 10.32 -23.39 -18.96
N ALA A 16 11.11 -22.31 -18.90
CA ALA A 16 12.34 -22.25 -18.13
C ALA A 16 12.13 -21.83 -16.65
N TYR A 17 11.12 -21.01 -16.36
CA TYR A 17 10.98 -20.33 -15.06
C TYR A 17 9.59 -20.44 -14.42
N SER A 18 8.73 -21.35 -14.90
CA SER A 18 7.32 -21.48 -14.47
C SER A 18 7.08 -21.21 -12.97
N SER A 19 6.16 -20.28 -12.70
CA SER A 19 5.48 -19.82 -11.46
C SER A 19 6.23 -19.71 -10.12
N LYS A 20 7.44 -20.26 -9.93
CA LYS A 20 8.08 -20.34 -8.60
C LYS A 20 9.45 -19.65 -8.50
N ARG A 21 10.08 -19.30 -9.62
CA ARG A 21 11.41 -18.67 -9.61
C ARG A 21 11.39 -17.33 -10.34
N SER A 22 11.93 -16.30 -9.69
CA SER A 22 12.26 -15.05 -10.37
C SER A 22 13.51 -15.22 -11.22
N PHE A 23 13.58 -14.48 -12.33
CA PHE A 23 14.74 -14.45 -13.22
C PHE A 23 15.19 -13.02 -13.52
N SER A 24 16.47 -12.87 -13.81
CA SER A 24 17.11 -11.62 -14.17
C SER A 24 16.98 -11.31 -15.67
N MET A 25 17.30 -10.08 -16.05
CA MET A 25 17.41 -9.68 -17.46
C MET A 25 18.45 -10.52 -18.24
N GLN A 26 19.50 -10.98 -17.56
CA GLN A 26 20.57 -11.77 -18.17
C GLN A 26 20.11 -13.21 -18.44
N GLU A 27 19.48 -13.85 -17.46
CA GLU A 27 18.81 -15.15 -17.59
C GLU A 27 17.76 -15.14 -18.71
N ALA A 28 16.94 -14.08 -18.79
CA ALA A 28 15.97 -13.95 -19.86
C ALA A 28 16.61 -13.80 -21.26
N LYS A 29 17.78 -13.14 -21.34
CA LYS A 29 18.54 -13.01 -22.59
C LYS A 29 19.07 -14.38 -23.06
N GLU A 30 19.59 -15.18 -22.13
CA GLU A 30 20.12 -16.52 -22.40
C GLU A 30 19.01 -17.45 -22.91
N VAL A 31 17.85 -17.47 -22.25
CA VAL A 31 16.72 -18.33 -22.63
C VAL A 31 16.09 -17.92 -23.96
N THR A 32 15.93 -16.62 -24.20
CA THR A 32 15.21 -16.14 -25.39
C THR A 32 16.12 -15.96 -26.61
N GLY A 33 17.43 -15.81 -26.41
CA GLY A 33 18.40 -15.43 -27.44
C GLY A 33 18.19 -14.03 -28.01
N LYS A 34 17.39 -13.17 -27.34
CA LYS A 34 17.01 -11.85 -27.87
C LYS A 34 17.98 -10.75 -27.41
N PRO A 35 18.28 -9.74 -28.26
CA PRO A 35 19.05 -8.57 -27.83
C PRO A 35 18.35 -7.81 -26.70
N LYS A 36 19.13 -7.23 -25.77
CA LYS A 36 18.64 -6.54 -24.57
C LYS A 36 17.56 -5.48 -24.84
N LYS A 37 17.70 -4.69 -25.91
CA LYS A 37 16.72 -3.64 -26.29
C LYS A 37 15.37 -4.25 -26.66
N LEU A 38 15.36 -5.33 -27.45
CA LEU A 38 14.14 -6.03 -27.83
C LEU A 38 13.54 -6.78 -26.64
N LEU A 39 14.37 -7.41 -25.81
CA LEU A 39 13.92 -8.10 -24.61
C LEU A 39 13.23 -7.16 -23.61
N ARG A 40 13.76 -5.95 -23.39
CA ARG A 40 13.07 -4.92 -22.57
C ARG A 40 11.67 -4.60 -23.11
N LYS A 41 11.52 -4.48 -24.44
CA LYS A 41 10.22 -4.26 -25.07
C LYS A 41 9.28 -5.45 -24.85
N ILE A 42 9.77 -6.68 -25.06
CA ILE A 42 9.00 -7.91 -24.82
C ILE A 42 8.52 -7.98 -23.37
N LEU A 43 9.43 -7.84 -22.40
CA LEU A 43 9.09 -7.91 -20.97
C LEU A 43 8.10 -6.80 -20.57
N SER A 44 8.27 -5.59 -21.10
CA SER A 44 7.31 -4.50 -20.88
C SER A 44 5.92 -4.83 -21.43
N GLU A 45 5.82 -5.39 -22.64
CA GLU A 45 4.53 -5.76 -23.24
C GLU A 45 3.86 -6.95 -22.54
N LEU A 46 4.64 -7.89 -22.00
CA LEU A 46 4.12 -8.95 -21.13
C LEU A 46 3.58 -8.37 -19.83
N GLY A 47 4.30 -7.42 -19.21
CA GLY A 47 3.86 -6.77 -17.98
C GLY A 47 2.56 -5.96 -18.14
N LYS A 48 2.41 -5.24 -19.25
CA LYS A 48 1.15 -4.54 -19.61
C LYS A 48 -0.05 -5.46 -19.82
N ARG A 49 0.18 -6.77 -19.89
CA ARG A 49 -0.85 -7.79 -20.10
C ARG A 49 -1.00 -8.70 -18.88
N GLY A 50 -0.34 -8.40 -17.76
CA GLY A 50 -0.42 -9.24 -16.57
C GLY A 50 0.28 -10.60 -16.70
N LEU A 51 1.07 -10.81 -17.75
CA LEU A 51 1.81 -12.06 -17.98
C LEU A 51 3.20 -12.05 -17.36
N LEU A 52 3.63 -10.91 -16.80
CA LEU A 52 4.93 -10.74 -16.19
C LEU A 52 4.83 -9.69 -15.10
N VAL A 53 5.53 -9.91 -14.00
CA VAL A 53 5.68 -8.91 -12.95
C VAL A 53 7.15 -8.58 -12.79
N SER A 54 7.43 -7.28 -12.70
CA SER A 54 8.74 -6.79 -12.26
C SER A 54 8.75 -6.73 -10.74
N VAL A 55 9.73 -7.36 -10.12
CA VAL A 55 9.99 -7.31 -8.68
C VAL A 55 11.40 -6.77 -8.45
N ASP A 56 11.71 -6.41 -7.20
CA ASP A 56 13.07 -5.99 -6.86
C ASP A 56 14.07 -7.10 -7.20
N GLY A 57 15.01 -6.78 -8.09
CA GLY A 57 16.05 -7.72 -8.53
C GLY A 57 15.69 -8.63 -9.71
N GLY A 58 14.46 -8.57 -10.27
CA GLY A 58 14.14 -9.40 -11.44
C GLY A 58 12.69 -9.37 -11.90
N TYR A 59 12.31 -10.46 -12.55
CA TYR A 59 10.99 -10.67 -13.13
C TYR A 59 10.44 -12.03 -12.71
N TYR A 60 9.13 -12.18 -12.71
CA TYR A 60 8.52 -13.49 -12.61
C TYR A 60 7.28 -13.59 -13.50
N LEU A 61 6.96 -14.82 -13.89
CA LEU A 61 5.77 -15.14 -14.66
C LEU A 61 4.71 -15.67 -13.69
N PRO A 62 3.57 -14.97 -13.55
CA PRO A 62 2.39 -15.52 -12.87
C PRO A 62 1.97 -16.85 -13.50
N ASP A 63 1.19 -17.64 -12.78
CA ASP A 63 0.67 -18.87 -13.35
C ASP A 63 -0.35 -18.56 -14.46
N PHE A 64 -0.38 -19.42 -15.48
CA PHE A 64 -1.23 -19.22 -16.64
C PHE A 64 -2.71 -19.55 -16.36
N GLU A 65 -3.00 -20.43 -15.40
CA GLU A 65 -4.36 -20.84 -15.05
C GLU A 65 -5.13 -19.69 -14.39
N GLY A 66 -4.52 -19.03 -13.42
CA GLY A 66 -5.00 -17.81 -12.76
C GLY A 66 -5.17 -16.68 -13.75
N PHE A 67 -4.25 -16.50 -14.72
CA PHE A 67 -4.45 -15.55 -15.82
C PHE A 67 -5.74 -15.85 -16.60
N CYS A 68 -5.94 -17.09 -17.03
CA CYS A 68 -7.14 -17.50 -17.76
C CYS A 68 -8.41 -17.36 -16.92
N LEU A 69 -8.35 -17.72 -15.64
CA LEU A 69 -9.46 -17.57 -14.69
C LEU A 69 -9.84 -16.10 -14.51
N GLY A 70 -8.86 -15.20 -14.37
CA GLY A 70 -9.12 -13.77 -14.26
C GLY A 70 -9.75 -13.17 -15.51
N VAL A 71 -9.34 -13.59 -16.71
CA VAL A 71 -10.01 -13.20 -17.95
C VAL A 71 -11.45 -13.70 -17.99
N LYS A 72 -11.66 -14.98 -17.66
CA LYS A 72 -13.00 -15.58 -17.61
C LYS A 72 -13.91 -14.84 -16.62
N LEU A 73 -13.45 -14.63 -15.39
CA LEU A 73 -14.23 -13.96 -14.35
C LEU A 73 -14.49 -12.49 -14.67
N ARG A 74 -13.57 -11.79 -15.34
CA ARG A 74 -13.83 -10.43 -15.80
C ARG A 74 -15.02 -10.37 -16.75
N ASP A 75 -15.08 -11.32 -17.69
CA ASP A 75 -16.16 -11.40 -18.67
C ASP A 75 -17.49 -11.85 -18.01
N GLU A 76 -17.44 -12.82 -17.08
CA GLU A 76 -18.62 -13.28 -16.34
C GLU A 76 -19.19 -12.23 -15.37
N LEU A 77 -18.33 -11.39 -14.81
CA LEU A 77 -18.68 -10.33 -13.85
C LEU A 77 -18.65 -8.95 -14.51
N GLU A 78 -18.85 -8.87 -15.82
CA GLU A 78 -18.96 -7.59 -16.52
C GLU A 78 -20.11 -6.74 -15.93
N GLY A 79 -19.86 -5.45 -15.71
CA GLY A 79 -20.83 -4.53 -15.10
C GLY A 79 -21.02 -4.67 -13.59
N ILE A 80 -20.46 -5.69 -12.95
CA ILE A 80 -20.44 -5.83 -11.49
C ILE A 80 -19.40 -4.89 -10.88
N ASP A 81 -19.75 -4.27 -9.76
CA ASP A 81 -18.85 -3.37 -9.03
C ASP A 81 -17.59 -4.09 -8.51
N PRO A 82 -16.46 -3.38 -8.38
CA PRO A 82 -15.21 -3.99 -7.93
C PRO A 82 -15.28 -4.68 -6.57
N GLU A 83 -16.04 -4.12 -5.62
CA GLU A 83 -16.25 -4.69 -4.29
C GLU A 83 -16.95 -6.05 -4.37
N GLU A 84 -18.00 -6.14 -5.17
CA GLU A 84 -18.72 -7.40 -5.36
C GLU A 84 -17.88 -8.43 -6.13
N LYS A 85 -17.03 -8.00 -7.07
CA LYS A 85 -16.04 -8.89 -7.69
C LYS A 85 -15.06 -9.45 -6.66
N LEU A 86 -14.61 -8.63 -5.72
CA LEU A 86 -13.73 -9.04 -4.63
C LEU A 86 -14.43 -10.04 -3.69
N ARG A 87 -15.72 -9.84 -3.37
CA ARG A 87 -16.48 -10.79 -2.54
C ARG A 87 -16.70 -12.15 -3.22
N ARG A 88 -16.89 -12.14 -4.54
CA ARG A 88 -17.13 -13.37 -5.32
C ARG A 88 -15.86 -14.13 -5.68
N ALA A 89 -14.72 -13.46 -5.65
CA ALA A 89 -13.44 -14.12 -5.88
C ALA A 89 -13.08 -14.99 -4.67
N GLU A 90 -12.95 -16.30 -4.89
CA GLU A 90 -12.59 -17.29 -3.85
C GLU A 90 -11.11 -17.23 -3.43
N SER A 91 -10.32 -16.33 -4.03
CA SER A 91 -8.89 -16.17 -3.76
C SER A 91 -8.61 -15.16 -2.66
N GLU A 92 -7.47 -15.31 -2.00
CA GLU A 92 -7.05 -14.38 -0.94
C GLU A 92 -6.57 -13.04 -1.52
N TYR A 93 -7.03 -11.95 -0.91
CA TYR A 93 -6.58 -10.59 -1.18
C TYR A 93 -6.63 -9.75 0.09
N LEU A 94 -5.96 -8.61 0.09
CA LEU A 94 -6.02 -7.66 1.19
C LEU A 94 -6.10 -6.23 0.65
N ILE A 95 -7.18 -5.52 0.93
CA ILE A 95 -7.33 -4.10 0.62
C ILE A 95 -6.39 -3.29 1.53
N VAL A 96 -5.61 -2.39 0.93
CA VAL A 96 -4.56 -1.63 1.62
C VAL A 96 -4.54 -0.15 1.19
N GLY A 97 -3.83 0.69 1.96
CA GLY A 97 -3.59 2.08 1.62
C GLY A 97 -4.84 2.96 1.73
N SER A 98 -4.98 3.96 0.85
CA SER A 98 -6.08 4.93 0.91
C SER A 98 -7.45 4.30 0.79
N TYR A 99 -7.58 3.19 0.04
CA TYR A 99 -8.86 2.51 -0.07
C TYR A 99 -9.24 1.79 1.22
N ALA A 100 -8.28 1.14 1.88
CA ALA A 100 -8.53 0.58 3.22
C ALA A 100 -8.91 1.68 4.23
N ALA A 101 -8.22 2.83 4.20
CA ALA A 101 -8.55 3.96 5.07
C ALA A 101 -9.99 4.45 4.83
N PHE A 102 -10.37 4.63 3.56
CA PHE A 102 -11.72 5.04 3.19
C PHE A 102 -12.80 4.07 3.69
N LEU A 103 -12.58 2.75 3.60
CA LEU A 103 -13.52 1.76 4.12
C LEU A 103 -13.74 1.84 5.64
N TYR A 104 -12.83 2.47 6.39
CA TYR A 104 -13.00 2.69 7.83
C TYR A 104 -13.60 4.06 8.17
N HIS A 105 -13.12 5.13 7.52
CA HIS A 105 -13.49 6.49 7.92
C HIS A 105 -14.56 7.13 7.04
N GLU A 106 -14.79 6.63 5.82
CA GLU A 106 -15.73 7.13 4.79
C GLU A 106 -15.62 8.62 4.41
N TYR A 107 -14.71 9.35 5.03
CA TYR A 107 -14.50 10.78 4.92
C TYR A 107 -13.96 11.26 3.56
N GLN A 108 -12.83 10.72 3.11
CA GLN A 108 -12.18 11.12 1.87
C GLN A 108 -12.08 9.97 0.88
N PHE A 109 -12.57 10.20 -0.34
CA PHE A 109 -12.45 9.22 -1.42
C PHE A 109 -10.98 8.87 -1.72
N PRO A 110 -10.68 7.58 -1.93
CA PRO A 110 -9.32 7.13 -2.12
C PRO A 110 -8.78 7.61 -3.47
N SER A 111 -7.54 8.11 -3.48
CA SER A 111 -6.86 8.46 -4.73
C SER A 111 -6.60 7.25 -5.64
N ARG A 112 -6.45 6.05 -5.04
CA ARG A 112 -6.19 4.78 -5.73
C ARG A 112 -6.77 3.61 -4.95
N HIS A 113 -7.33 2.65 -5.69
CA HIS A 113 -7.65 1.32 -5.20
C HIS A 113 -6.41 0.43 -5.30
N ARG A 114 -6.02 -0.19 -4.19
CA ARG A 114 -4.86 -1.09 -4.13
C ARG A 114 -5.21 -2.31 -3.30
N ILE A 115 -4.85 -3.47 -3.81
CA ILE A 115 -4.90 -4.73 -3.06
C ILE A 115 -3.52 -5.38 -3.06
N LYS A 116 -3.22 -6.07 -1.97
CA LYS A 116 -2.16 -7.07 -1.91
C LYS A 116 -2.74 -8.44 -2.21
N VAL A 117 -2.01 -9.25 -2.97
CA VAL A 117 -2.42 -10.61 -3.36
C VAL A 117 -1.22 -11.55 -3.26
N LYS A 118 -1.49 -12.86 -3.19
CA LYS A 118 -0.41 -13.85 -3.31
C LYS A 118 0.24 -13.76 -4.69
N ARG A 119 1.50 -14.16 -4.76
CA ARG A 119 2.29 -13.98 -5.97
C ARG A 119 1.79 -14.85 -7.12
N GLU A 120 1.39 -16.07 -6.78
CA GLU A 120 0.70 -17.02 -7.65
C GLU A 120 -0.58 -16.38 -8.23
N ASP A 121 -1.45 -15.83 -7.38
CA ASP A 121 -2.75 -15.29 -7.79
C ASP A 121 -2.68 -13.95 -8.57
N TYR A 122 -1.49 -13.40 -8.82
CA TYR A 122 -1.36 -12.10 -9.50
C TYR A 122 -2.08 -12.06 -10.85
N GLY A 123 -1.96 -13.13 -11.65
CA GLY A 123 -2.56 -13.19 -12.99
C GLY A 123 -4.08 -13.09 -12.94
N LEU A 124 -4.71 -13.71 -11.95
CA LEU A 124 -6.14 -13.63 -11.68
C LEU A 124 -6.55 -12.19 -11.39
N TRP A 125 -5.95 -11.59 -10.36
CA TRP A 125 -6.36 -10.29 -9.87
C TRP A 125 -6.08 -9.15 -10.86
N TYR A 126 -4.96 -9.22 -11.58
CA TYR A 126 -4.62 -8.25 -12.62
C TYR A 126 -5.65 -8.20 -13.75
N ASN A 127 -6.23 -9.35 -14.11
CA ASN A 127 -7.21 -9.40 -15.19
C ASN A 127 -8.64 -9.15 -14.71
N LEU A 128 -8.94 -9.42 -13.44
CA LEU A 128 -10.26 -9.25 -12.86
C LEU A 128 -10.58 -7.78 -12.51
N LEU A 129 -9.60 -7.03 -12.00
CA LEU A 129 -9.80 -5.71 -11.41
C LEU A 129 -8.93 -4.63 -12.07
N ASP A 130 -9.46 -3.41 -12.16
CA ASP A 130 -8.69 -2.21 -12.53
C ASP A 130 -8.04 -1.56 -11.28
N PHE A 131 -7.45 -2.41 -10.43
CA PHE A 131 -6.82 -2.00 -9.18
C PHE A 131 -5.31 -2.01 -9.34
N LYS A 132 -4.61 -1.27 -8.47
CA LYS A 132 -3.17 -1.49 -8.30
C LYS A 132 -2.94 -2.80 -7.54
N ILE A 133 -2.44 -3.80 -8.24
CA ILE A 133 -2.15 -5.12 -7.65
C ILE A 133 -0.72 -5.17 -7.12
N ASP A 134 -0.56 -5.58 -5.87
CA ASP A 134 0.73 -5.79 -5.20
C ASP A 134 0.92 -7.27 -4.82
N PRO A 135 1.77 -8.03 -5.54
CA PRO A 135 1.96 -9.46 -5.31
C PRO A 135 2.93 -9.74 -4.15
N SER A 136 2.65 -9.15 -2.99
CA SER A 136 3.46 -9.27 -1.77
C SER A 136 2.63 -9.64 -0.54
N LEU A 137 1.41 -10.16 -0.71
CA LEU A 137 0.61 -10.64 0.41
C LEU A 137 1.30 -11.85 1.05
N THR A 138 1.50 -11.78 2.37
CA THR A 138 1.96 -12.92 3.16
C THR A 138 0.79 -13.55 3.93
N GLY A 139 0.93 -14.82 4.32
CA GLY A 139 -0.07 -15.49 5.17
C GLY A 139 -0.34 -14.72 6.46
N GLN A 140 0.71 -14.26 7.14
CA GLN A 140 0.58 -13.45 8.36
C GLN A 140 -0.18 -12.15 8.13
N GLU A 141 0.05 -11.46 7.01
CA GLU A 141 -0.68 -10.23 6.67
C GLU A 141 -2.17 -10.50 6.43
N TYR A 142 -2.50 -11.63 5.80
CA TYR A 142 -3.87 -12.03 5.52
C TYR A 142 -4.60 -12.57 6.76
N GLU A 143 -3.90 -13.27 7.65
CA GLU A 143 -4.42 -13.73 8.94
C GLU A 143 -4.77 -12.55 9.85
N ASN A 144 -3.97 -11.49 9.81
CA ASN A 144 -4.20 -10.26 10.59
C ASN A 144 -5.20 -9.30 9.95
N ARG A 145 -5.91 -9.71 8.89
CA ARG A 145 -6.93 -8.86 8.24
C ARG A 145 -8.11 -8.59 9.16
N ARG A 146 -8.84 -7.52 8.86
CA ARG A 146 -10.22 -7.35 9.32
C ARG A 146 -11.18 -7.64 8.17
N GLU A 147 -12.35 -8.11 8.52
CA GLU A 147 -13.46 -8.27 7.59
C GLU A 147 -14.40 -7.08 7.75
N LEU A 148 -14.61 -6.33 6.66
CA LEU A 148 -15.55 -5.21 6.59
C LEU A 148 -16.49 -5.47 5.42
N ASP A 149 -17.79 -5.66 5.68
CA ASP A 149 -18.80 -5.94 4.66
C ASP A 149 -18.40 -7.06 3.69
N GLY A 150 -17.81 -8.15 4.21
CA GLY A 150 -17.33 -9.29 3.44
C GLY A 150 -16.02 -9.04 2.66
N LEU A 151 -15.40 -7.88 2.83
CA LEU A 151 -14.11 -7.54 2.22
C LEU A 151 -12.96 -7.83 3.19
N SER A 152 -11.86 -8.35 2.65
CA SER A 152 -10.61 -8.54 3.39
C SER A 152 -9.79 -7.24 3.39
N VAL A 153 -9.73 -6.55 4.53
CA VAL A 153 -9.12 -5.21 4.68
C VAL A 153 -7.98 -5.23 5.68
N ALA A 154 -6.90 -4.49 5.41
CA ALA A 154 -5.82 -4.33 6.37
C ALA A 154 -6.33 -3.71 7.69
N PRO A 155 -5.79 -4.11 8.85
CA PRO A 155 -6.22 -3.56 10.13
C PRO A 155 -5.90 -2.06 10.23
N PRO A 156 -6.72 -1.27 10.94
CA PRO A 156 -6.62 0.19 10.92
C PRO A 156 -5.26 0.68 11.46
N GLU A 157 -4.67 -0.01 12.43
CA GLU A 157 -3.35 0.30 12.99
C GLU A 157 -2.27 0.28 11.89
N ARG A 158 -2.32 -0.73 11.02
CA ARG A 158 -1.41 -0.86 9.88
C ARG A 158 -1.65 0.22 8.84
N VAL A 159 -2.91 0.47 8.49
CA VAL A 159 -3.28 1.50 7.52
C VAL A 159 -2.80 2.88 7.98
N PHE A 160 -2.98 3.18 9.27
CA PHE A 160 -2.50 4.39 9.93
C PHE A 160 -0.98 4.54 9.80
N VAL A 161 -0.21 3.56 10.27
CA VAL A 161 1.27 3.67 10.26
C VAL A 161 1.82 3.70 8.84
N GLU A 162 1.27 2.91 7.91
CA GLU A 162 1.69 2.94 6.50
C GLU A 162 1.37 4.28 5.81
N GLY A 163 0.23 4.88 6.14
CA GLY A 163 -0.16 6.21 5.65
C GLY A 163 0.80 7.30 6.13
N VAL A 164 1.18 7.28 7.40
CA VAL A 164 2.20 8.17 7.97
C VAL A 164 3.58 7.91 7.34
N ALA A 165 3.98 6.64 7.19
CA ALA A 165 5.29 6.28 6.63
C ALA A 165 5.46 6.72 5.17
N LYS A 166 4.39 6.67 4.38
CA LYS A 166 4.37 7.20 3.00
C LYS A 166 4.65 8.71 2.97
N GLY A 167 4.20 9.44 4.00
CA GLY A 167 4.56 10.82 4.25
C GLY A 167 4.06 11.82 3.20
N SER A 168 3.04 11.49 2.43
CA SER A 168 2.32 12.46 1.58
C SER A 168 1.19 13.12 2.37
N ALA A 169 0.80 14.35 2.01
CA ALA A 169 -0.30 15.04 2.69
C ALA A 169 -1.60 14.21 2.68
N ASP A 170 -1.98 13.65 1.53
CA ASP A 170 -3.18 12.80 1.39
C ASP A 170 -3.12 11.55 2.29
N SER A 171 -1.96 10.88 2.36
CA SER A 171 -1.85 9.67 3.19
C SER A 171 -1.83 9.97 4.69
N ILE A 172 -1.34 11.14 5.09
CA ILE A 172 -1.43 11.60 6.47
C ILE A 172 -2.86 12.01 6.79
N LEU A 173 -3.57 12.63 5.85
CA LEU A 173 -4.99 12.98 5.99
C LEU A 173 -5.86 11.73 6.18
N ASP A 174 -5.64 10.67 5.39
CA ASP A 174 -6.26 9.35 5.60
C ASP A 174 -5.97 8.81 7.01
N SER A 175 -4.71 8.91 7.46
CA SER A 175 -4.29 8.42 8.77
C SER A 175 -4.93 9.21 9.92
N VAL A 176 -5.01 10.54 9.78
CA VAL A 176 -5.71 11.40 10.74
C VAL A 176 -7.18 11.03 10.79
N SER A 177 -7.85 10.95 9.66
CA SER A 177 -9.28 10.62 9.57
C SER A 177 -9.57 9.27 10.21
N LEU A 178 -8.70 8.28 9.98
CA LEU A 178 -8.78 6.97 10.62
C LEU A 178 -8.68 7.05 12.14
N ALA A 179 -7.68 7.77 12.66
CA ALA A 179 -7.49 7.95 14.11
C ALA A 179 -8.66 8.68 14.79
N LEU A 180 -9.46 9.43 14.05
CA LEU A 180 -10.64 10.12 14.57
C LEU A 180 -11.93 9.30 14.45
N SER A 181 -11.97 8.30 13.56
CA SER A 181 -13.22 7.62 13.18
C SER A 181 -13.39 6.22 13.75
N VAL A 182 -12.29 5.54 14.11
CA VAL A 182 -12.34 4.15 14.59
C VAL A 182 -11.54 3.96 15.87
N ASP A 183 -11.87 2.90 16.62
CA ASP A 183 -11.06 2.47 17.74
C ASP A 183 -9.76 1.82 17.23
N ILE A 184 -8.63 2.32 17.73
CA ILE A 184 -7.29 1.93 17.31
C ILE A 184 -6.58 1.27 18.48
N ASP A 185 -6.01 0.08 18.24
CA ASP A 185 -5.05 -0.52 19.16
C ASP A 185 -3.72 0.24 19.10
N TRP A 186 -3.57 1.18 20.03
CA TRP A 186 -2.40 2.04 20.09
C TRP A 186 -1.11 1.31 20.48
N ASP A 187 -1.18 0.15 21.16
CA ASP A 187 0.02 -0.64 21.47
C ASP A 187 0.54 -1.31 20.18
N GLU A 188 -0.34 -1.80 19.30
CA GLU A 188 0.06 -2.31 17.97
C GLU A 188 0.56 -1.20 17.04
N VAL A 189 0.00 0.02 17.10
CA VAL A 189 0.53 1.19 16.38
C VAL A 189 1.98 1.48 16.77
N VAL A 190 2.32 1.37 18.07
CA VAL A 190 3.69 1.56 18.56
C VAL A 190 4.61 0.51 17.95
N LYS A 191 4.22 -0.78 18.00
CA LYS A 191 5.00 -1.88 17.43
C LYS A 191 5.23 -1.71 15.92
N LEU A 192 4.20 -1.35 15.16
CA LEU A 192 4.30 -1.14 13.72
C LEU A 192 5.13 0.10 13.35
N ALA A 193 5.04 1.17 14.14
CA ALA A 193 5.90 2.35 13.98
C ALA A 193 7.38 1.96 14.18
N MET A 194 7.64 1.23 15.28
CA MET A 194 8.74 0.30 15.57
C MET A 194 9.48 -0.22 14.36
N GLU A 195 8.80 -1.19 13.76
CA GLU A 195 9.26 -2.02 12.66
C GLU A 195 9.53 -1.20 11.40
N LYS A 196 8.76 -0.13 11.17
CA LYS A 196 8.90 0.74 9.99
C LYS A 196 9.86 1.91 10.20
N GLY A 197 10.36 2.13 11.42
CA GLY A 197 11.27 3.24 11.75
C GLY A 197 10.63 4.61 11.55
N VAL A 198 9.35 4.77 11.94
CA VAL A 198 8.56 6.01 11.80
C VAL A 198 8.02 6.53 13.12
N GLU A 199 8.66 6.17 14.25
CA GLU A 199 8.24 6.59 15.60
C GLU A 199 8.03 8.10 15.72
N ARG A 200 8.95 8.85 15.09
CA ARG A 200 9.02 10.31 15.23
C ARG A 200 7.82 10.96 14.57
N GLU A 201 7.51 10.52 13.35
CA GLU A 201 6.40 11.00 12.55
C GLU A 201 5.06 10.66 13.19
N VAL A 202 4.88 9.39 13.59
CA VAL A 202 3.67 8.92 14.26
C VAL A 202 3.47 9.66 15.58
N GLY A 203 4.50 9.71 16.43
CA GLY A 203 4.41 10.36 17.73
C GLY A 203 4.18 11.87 17.64
N ALA A 204 4.82 12.55 16.69
CA ALA A 204 4.57 13.97 16.42
C ALA A 204 3.12 14.22 16.00
N LEU A 205 2.60 13.40 15.09
CA LEU A 205 1.24 13.50 14.58
C LEU A 205 0.20 13.30 15.69
N LEU A 206 0.31 12.21 16.45
CA LEU A 206 -0.60 11.92 17.57
C LEU A 206 -0.58 13.02 18.64
N ARG A 207 0.61 13.57 18.92
CA ARG A 207 0.77 14.67 19.87
C ARG A 207 0.06 15.93 19.37
N ILE A 208 0.17 16.25 18.09
CA ILE A 208 -0.56 17.37 17.47
C ILE A 208 -2.07 17.13 17.50
N LEU A 209 -2.53 15.93 17.15
CA LEU A 209 -3.95 15.57 17.15
C LEU A 209 -4.58 15.73 18.53
N ASN A 210 -3.96 15.18 19.58
CA ASN A 210 -4.45 15.34 20.95
C ASN A 210 -4.54 16.80 21.39
N GLN A 211 -3.61 17.65 20.94
CA GLN A 211 -3.62 19.07 21.29
C GLN A 211 -4.73 19.83 20.55
N ARG A 212 -4.92 19.54 19.26
CA ARG A 212 -5.85 20.27 18.40
C ARG A 212 -7.29 19.85 18.59
N SER A 213 -7.55 18.56 18.77
CA SER A 213 -8.90 18.02 19.06
C SER A 213 -9.41 18.37 20.46
N LYS A 214 -8.53 18.86 21.35
CA LYS A 214 -8.78 19.00 22.80
C LYS A 214 -9.26 17.69 23.45
N SER A 215 -9.05 16.56 22.78
CA SER A 215 -9.48 15.22 23.15
C SER A 215 -8.28 14.30 23.26
N ARG A 216 -8.42 13.20 24.00
CA ARG A 216 -7.37 12.19 24.13
C ARG A 216 -7.58 11.10 23.07
N ILE A 217 -7.29 11.43 21.81
CA ILE A 217 -7.34 10.48 20.68
C ILE A 217 -6.40 9.30 20.94
N ALA A 218 -5.13 9.59 21.22
CA ALA A 218 -4.14 8.59 21.62
C ALA A 218 -3.81 8.69 23.11
N PRO A 219 -3.64 7.57 23.84
CA PRO A 219 -3.16 7.57 25.20
C PRO A 219 -1.80 8.28 25.33
N ARG A 220 -1.60 8.96 26.46
CA ARG A 220 -0.32 9.61 26.74
C ARG A 220 0.84 8.60 26.79
N LYS A 221 0.60 7.39 27.31
CA LYS A 221 1.56 6.28 27.35
C LYS A 221 2.13 6.01 25.95
N THR A 222 1.27 5.86 24.94
CA THR A 222 1.63 5.64 23.53
C THR A 222 2.59 6.72 23.01
N ILE A 223 2.25 7.99 23.25
CA ILE A 223 3.08 9.12 22.80
C ILE A 223 4.44 9.15 23.53
N ASP A 224 4.44 8.92 24.84
CA ASP A 224 5.66 8.92 25.64
C ASP A 224 6.58 7.73 25.27
N GLU A 225 6.00 6.58 24.93
CA GLU A 225 6.71 5.39 24.46
C GLU A 225 7.40 5.63 23.11
N LEU A 226 6.67 6.13 22.10
CA LEU A 226 7.25 6.53 20.80
C LEU A 226 8.36 7.57 20.98
N ARG A 227 8.17 8.50 21.92
CA ARG A 227 9.15 9.55 22.21
C ARG A 227 10.44 8.99 22.81
N SER A 228 10.35 7.94 23.62
CA SER A 228 11.52 7.31 24.25
C SER A 228 12.51 6.73 23.23
N GLN A 229 12.01 6.38 22.03
CA GLN A 229 12.83 5.84 20.94
C GLN A 229 13.55 6.94 20.13
N VAL A 230 13.25 8.22 20.37
CA VAL A 230 13.80 9.34 19.58
C VAL A 230 15.23 9.66 20.01
N LYS A 231 16.20 9.08 19.30
CA LYS A 231 17.61 9.48 19.38
C LYS A 231 17.83 10.81 18.64
N LYS A 232 18.24 11.87 19.35
CA LYS A 232 18.61 13.18 18.76
C LYS A 232 20.00 13.14 18.13
N ILE A 233 20.19 12.29 17.15
CA ILE A 233 21.46 12.12 16.44
C ILE A 233 21.22 12.40 14.96
N GLY A 234 22.06 13.25 14.37
CA GLY A 234 22.01 13.61 12.96
C GLY A 234 21.15 14.85 12.66
N ARG A 235 20.76 14.98 11.39
CA ARG A 235 19.89 16.04 10.89
C ARG A 235 18.42 15.67 11.15
N ALA A 236 17.62 16.69 11.47
CA ALA A 236 16.17 16.53 11.58
C ALA A 236 15.57 16.03 10.25
N LYS A 237 14.60 15.13 10.34
CA LYS A 237 13.96 14.53 9.16
C LYS A 237 12.81 15.41 8.69
N GLU A 238 12.75 15.67 7.39
CA GLU A 238 11.62 16.39 6.79
C GLU A 238 10.35 15.52 6.82
N PHE A 239 9.24 16.11 7.27
CA PHE A 239 7.93 15.45 7.31
C PHE A 239 6.80 16.49 7.19
N PRO A 240 5.79 16.31 6.31
CA PRO A 240 5.70 15.29 5.28
C PRO A 240 6.82 15.41 4.24
N ARG A 241 6.98 14.38 3.40
CA ARG A 241 7.90 14.40 2.26
C ARG A 241 7.21 15.02 1.05
N ASN A 242 7.96 15.78 0.25
CA ASN A 242 7.53 16.28 -1.06
C ASN A 242 6.25 17.15 -1.03
N VAL A 243 6.09 18.01 -0.01
CA VAL A 243 4.95 18.94 0.04
C VAL A 243 5.22 20.14 -0.87
N LEU A 244 4.26 20.48 -1.74
CA LEU A 244 4.36 21.66 -2.62
C LEU A 244 4.30 22.97 -1.82
N VAL A 245 3.50 22.99 -0.75
CA VAL A 245 3.32 24.14 0.14
C VAL A 245 3.90 23.80 1.51
N GLN A 246 4.97 24.47 1.89
CA GLN A 246 5.61 24.26 3.19
C GLN A 246 4.97 25.17 4.25
N GLU A 247 4.07 24.62 5.05
CA GLU A 247 3.52 25.32 6.21
C GLU A 247 4.25 24.91 7.49
N ARG A 248 4.83 25.89 8.20
CA ARG A 248 5.57 25.65 9.45
C ARG A 248 4.70 25.77 10.70
N THR A 249 3.38 25.65 10.56
CA THR A 249 2.39 25.83 11.63
C THR A 249 2.68 24.97 12.86
N PHE A 250 3.25 23.78 12.65
CA PHE A 250 3.55 22.82 13.71
C PHE A 250 5.05 22.69 14.03
N SER A 251 5.88 23.62 13.55
CA SER A 251 7.36 23.52 13.67
C SER A 251 7.87 23.32 15.10
N GLU A 252 7.27 23.98 16.10
CA GLU A 252 7.62 23.80 17.52
C GLU A 252 7.40 22.36 18.02
N TRP A 253 6.43 21.66 17.45
CA TRP A 253 6.16 20.26 17.75
C TRP A 253 7.18 19.38 17.05
N GLY A 254 7.47 19.65 15.78
CA GLY A 254 8.52 18.96 15.01
C GLY A 254 9.88 18.96 15.71
N LYS A 255 10.31 20.11 16.25
CA LYS A 255 11.58 20.23 17.01
C LYS A 255 11.69 19.22 18.16
N LYS A 256 10.60 18.96 18.89
CA LYS A 256 10.58 18.01 20.02
C LYS A 256 10.78 16.56 19.57
N TRP A 257 10.42 16.26 18.33
CA TRP A 257 10.51 14.94 17.69
C TRP A 257 11.70 14.82 16.73
N HIS A 258 12.57 15.84 16.67
CA HIS A 258 13.69 15.91 15.73
C HIS A 258 13.23 15.80 14.26
N LEU A 259 12.16 16.54 13.94
CA LEU A 259 11.56 16.66 12.61
C LEU A 259 11.54 18.11 12.12
N GLU A 260 11.80 18.31 10.83
CA GLU A 260 11.45 19.53 10.10
C GLU A 260 10.00 19.39 9.63
N LEU A 261 9.06 19.81 10.49
CA LEU A 261 7.63 19.58 10.27
C LEU A 261 7.01 20.68 9.39
N THR A 262 6.58 20.29 8.18
CA THR A 262 5.97 21.16 7.14
C THR A 262 4.53 20.75 6.81
N LEU A 263 3.81 20.22 7.80
CA LEU A 263 2.46 19.68 7.64
C LEU A 263 1.41 20.79 7.42
N PRO A 264 0.66 20.78 6.29
CA PRO A 264 -0.41 21.76 6.06
C PRO A 264 -1.51 21.68 7.12
N ARG A 265 -2.08 22.84 7.50
CA ARG A 265 -3.13 22.92 8.53
C ARG A 265 -4.36 22.07 8.20
N TYR A 266 -4.79 22.07 6.95
CA TYR A 266 -5.99 21.36 6.52
C TYR A 266 -5.90 19.85 6.76
N VAL A 267 -4.70 19.28 6.82
CA VAL A 267 -4.50 17.84 7.07
C VAL A 267 -4.90 17.46 8.50
N ILE A 268 -4.84 18.41 9.43
CA ILE A 268 -5.18 18.22 10.84
C ILE A 268 -6.53 18.84 11.18
N GLU A 269 -6.70 20.12 10.85
CA GLU A 269 -7.81 20.92 11.36
C GLU A 269 -9.13 20.51 10.70
N LYS A 270 -9.13 20.27 9.38
CA LYS A 270 -10.35 19.94 8.65
C LYS A 270 -10.98 18.61 9.10
N PRO A 271 -10.25 17.48 9.22
CA PRO A 271 -10.82 16.25 9.76
C PRO A 271 -11.33 16.40 11.20
N ILE A 272 -10.64 17.17 12.04
CA ILE A 272 -11.12 17.41 13.42
C ILE A 272 -12.45 18.15 13.39
N GLU A 273 -12.56 19.21 12.59
CA GLU A 273 -13.79 20.01 12.45
C GLU A 273 -14.97 19.18 11.89
N GLU A 274 -14.70 18.27 10.96
CA GLU A 274 -15.75 17.52 10.25
C GLU A 274 -16.11 16.17 10.92
N LEU A 275 -15.16 15.51 11.60
CA LEU A 275 -15.36 14.19 12.23
C LEU A 275 -15.54 14.25 13.75
N MET A 276 -15.22 15.39 14.39
CA MET A 276 -15.40 15.60 15.83
C MET A 276 -16.19 16.90 16.13
N PRO A 277 -17.49 16.96 15.77
CA PRO A 277 -18.33 18.13 16.02
C PRO A 277 -18.56 18.42 17.51
#